data_AF-A0A0L7KR56-F1
#
_entry.id   AF-A0A0L7KR56-F1
#
_cell.length_a   1.000
_cell.length_b   1.000
_cell.length_c   1.000
_cell.angle_alpha   90.00
_cell.angle_beta   90.00
_cell.angle_gamma   90.00
#
_symmetry.space_group_name_H-M   'P 1'
#
loop_
_entity.id
_entity.type
_entity.pdbx_description
1 polymer ?
#
loop_
_entity_poly.entity_id
_entity_poly.type
_entity_poly.pdbx_seq_one_letter_code
_entity_poly.pdbx_strand_id
1 'polypeptide(L)'
;MAAVAKLPSLVSSAIAHARPKFNIFMKYARVELAPPKISEIPQIKAGLGKLVHSAKTGAWKDQTVKQATVNALIGAEVLFWFYIGECIGKRHLVGYDV
;
A
#
# COMPACT_ATOMS: atom_id res chain seq x y z
N MET A 1 40.89 -4.12 -11.47
CA MET A 1 40.20 -3.08 -12.28
C MET A 1 39.16 -3.61 -13.29
N ALA A 2 39.04 -4.93 -13.55
CA ALA A 2 38.06 -5.46 -14.51
C ALA A 2 36.58 -5.42 -14.07
N ALA A 3 36.31 -5.47 -12.76
CA ALA A 3 34.93 -5.43 -12.22
C ALA A 3 34.26 -4.06 -12.39
N VAL A 4 35.03 -2.97 -12.23
CA VAL A 4 34.53 -1.59 -12.39
C VAL A 4 34.18 -1.29 -13.84
N ALA A 5 34.92 -1.85 -14.80
CA ALA A 5 34.65 -1.69 -16.23
C ALA A 5 33.32 -2.33 -16.69
N LYS A 6 32.79 -3.32 -15.95
CA LYS A 6 31.50 -3.98 -16.25
C LYS A 6 30.31 -3.35 -15.52
N LEU A 7 30.53 -2.41 -14.61
CA LEU A 7 29.45 -1.69 -13.91
C LEU A 7 28.49 -0.99 -14.88
N PRO A 8 28.95 -0.26 -15.93
CA PRO A 8 28.03 0.42 -16.85
C PRO A 8 27.14 -0.55 -17.61
N SER A 9 27.69 -1.70 -18.03
CA SER A 9 26.90 -2.74 -18.71
C SER A 9 25.88 -3.40 -17.77
N LEU A 10 26.26 -3.66 -16.52
CA LEU A 10 25.34 -4.26 -15.53
C LEU A 10 24.20 -3.29 -15.16
N VAL A 11 24.51 -2.01 -15.00
CA VAL A 11 23.50 -0.96 -14.77
C VAL A 11 22.56 -0.85 -15.96
N SER A 12 23.10 -0.88 -17.19
CA SER A 12 22.29 -0.80 -18.42
C SER A 12 21.35 -2.00 -18.55
N SER A 13 21.82 -3.21 -18.26
CA SER A 13 20.99 -4.41 -18.20
C SER A 13 19.94 -4.31 -17.09
N ALA A 14 20.30 -3.85 -15.89
CA ALA A 14 19.36 -3.67 -14.79
C ALA A 14 18.25 -2.67 -15.15
N ILE A 15 18.59 -1.55 -15.78
CA ILE A 15 17.61 -0.57 -16.27
C ILE A 15 16.71 -1.18 -17.34
N ALA A 16 17.28 -1.94 -18.29
CA ALA A 16 16.50 -2.61 -19.33
C ALA A 16 15.46 -3.58 -18.74
N HIS A 17 15.79 -4.27 -17.65
CA HIS A 17 14.85 -5.16 -16.96
C HIS A 17 13.89 -4.44 -16.00
N ALA A 18 14.33 -3.35 -15.37
CA ALA A 18 13.52 -2.59 -14.40
C ALA A 18 12.44 -1.74 -15.08
N ARG A 19 12.76 -1.12 -16.23
CA ARG A 19 11.83 -0.25 -16.98
C ARG A 19 10.45 -0.89 -17.25
N PRO A 20 10.33 -2.10 -17.84
CA PRO A 20 9.02 -2.68 -18.12
C PRO A 20 8.24 -2.98 -16.83
N LYS A 21 8.91 -3.45 -15.78
CA LYS A 21 8.27 -3.72 -14.48
C LYS A 21 7.78 -2.44 -13.81
N PHE A 22 8.58 -1.38 -13.87
CA PHE A 22 8.22 -0.06 -13.35
C PHE A 22 7.04 0.54 -14.12
N ASN A 23 6.99 0.38 -15.44
CA ASN A 23 5.86 0.86 -16.25
C ASN A 23 4.55 0.17 -15.85
N ILE A 24 4.58 -1.15 -15.60
CA ILE A 24 3.42 -1.90 -15.11
C ILE A 24 3.02 -1.41 -13.72
N PHE A 25 3.98 -1.26 -12.80
CA PHE A 25 3.74 -0.69 -11.48
C PHE A 25 3.07 0.68 -11.57
N MET A 26 3.62 1.58 -12.39
CA MET A 26 3.09 2.94 -12.55
C MET A 26 1.68 2.94 -13.16
N LYS A 27 1.35 1.98 -14.04
CA LYS A 27 0.00 1.83 -14.60
C LYS A 27 -1.04 1.57 -13.50
N TYR A 28 -0.76 0.64 -12.58
CA TYR A 28 -1.70 0.28 -11.49
C TYR A 28 -1.67 1.32 -10.36
N ALA A 29 -0.48 1.82 -10.01
CA ALA A 29 -0.34 2.85 -8.98
C ALA A 29 -1.17 4.11 -9.29
N ARG A 30 -1.31 4.49 -10.57
CA ARG A 30 -2.13 5.66 -10.97
C ARG A 30 -3.62 5.50 -10.69
N VAL A 31 -4.14 4.28 -10.61
CA VAL A 31 -5.57 4.04 -10.42
C VAL A 31 -5.89 3.55 -9.03
N GLU A 32 -5.00 2.79 -8.39
CA GLU A 32 -5.23 2.20 -7.06
C GLU A 32 -4.66 3.04 -5.92
N LEU A 33 -3.53 3.73 -6.13
CA LEU A 33 -2.88 4.56 -5.11
C LEU A 33 -3.18 6.05 -5.25
N ALA A 34 -4.06 6.42 -6.20
CA ALA A 34 -4.49 7.80 -6.34
C ALA A 34 -5.36 8.21 -5.15
N PRO A 35 -5.22 9.46 -4.66
CA PRO A 35 -6.13 9.96 -3.65
C PRO A 35 -7.57 9.94 -4.20
N PRO A 36 -8.56 9.54 -3.37
CA PRO A 36 -9.94 9.41 -3.79
C PRO A 36 -10.51 10.75 -4.25
N LYS A 37 -11.49 10.70 -5.15
CA LYS A 37 -12.19 11.91 -5.60
C LYS A 37 -13.14 12.39 -4.51
N ILE A 38 -13.32 13.72 -4.41
CA ILE A 38 -14.23 14.33 -3.42
C ILE A 38 -15.66 13.78 -3.55
N SER A 39 -16.08 13.43 -4.78
CA SER A 39 -17.38 12.80 -5.06
C SER A 39 -17.58 11.43 -4.41
N GLU A 40 -16.51 10.73 -4.04
CA GLU A 40 -16.55 9.37 -3.47
C GLU A 40 -16.64 9.40 -1.93
N ILE A 41 -16.41 10.55 -1.30
CA ILE A 41 -16.45 10.73 0.15
C ILE A 41 -17.80 10.29 0.77
N PRO A 42 -18.98 10.64 0.20
CA PRO A 42 -20.26 10.20 0.75
C PRO A 42 -20.40 8.67 0.76
N GLN A 43 -19.89 7.99 -0.27
CA GLN A 43 -19.92 6.52 -0.37
C GLN A 43 -19.00 5.88 0.69
N ILE A 44 -17.82 6.46 0.91
CA ILE A 44 -16.89 6.02 1.97
C ILE A 44 -17.57 6.13 3.35
N LYS A 45 -18.21 7.28 3.64
CA LYS A 45 -18.95 7.48 4.90
C LYS A 45 -20.07 6.46 5.08
N ALA A 46 -20.83 6.18 4.02
CA ALA A 46 -21.87 5.15 4.06
C ALA A 46 -21.30 3.75 4.30
N GLY A 47 -20.16 3.42 3.69
CA GLY A 47 -19.44 2.15 3.90
C GLY A 47 -18.97 1.98 5.35
N LEU A 48 -18.37 3.02 5.93
CA LEU A 48 -17.98 3.02 7.34
C LEU A 48 -19.18 2.87 8.28
N GLY A 49 -20.30 3.53 7.97
CA GLY A 49 -21.55 3.39 8.72
C GLY A 49 -22.07 1.95 8.74
N LYS A 50 -22.02 1.26 7.59
CA LYS A 50 -22.37 -0.17 7.49
C LYS A 50 -21.42 -1.05 8.30
N LEU A 51 -20.11 -0.80 8.25
CA LEU A 51 -19.12 -1.54 9.02
C LEU A 51 -19.40 -1.45 10.53
N VAL A 52 -19.66 -0.24 11.02
CA VAL A 52 -20.02 0.00 12.44
C VAL A 52 -21.33 -0.70 12.81
N HIS A 53 -22.32 -0.64 11.94
CA HIS A 53 -23.59 -1.34 12.16
C HIS A 53 -23.39 -2.86 12.23
N SER A 54 -22.67 -3.46 11.28
CA SER A 54 -22.35 -4.90 11.28
C SER A 54 -21.54 -5.34 12.50
N ALA A 55 -20.66 -4.48 13.01
CA ALA A 55 -19.95 -4.75 14.26
C ALA A 55 -20.91 -4.76 15.46
N LYS A 56 -21.83 -3.79 15.54
CA LYS A 56 -22.84 -3.68 16.62
C LYS A 56 -23.86 -4.81 16.60
N THR A 57 -24.30 -5.26 15.42
CA THR A 57 -25.29 -6.34 15.28
C THR A 57 -24.70 -7.74 15.47
N GLY A 58 -23.38 -7.87 15.54
CA GLY A 58 -22.71 -9.16 15.73
C GLY A 58 -22.52 -9.98 14.43
N ALA A 59 -22.80 -9.40 13.26
CA ALA A 59 -22.69 -10.06 11.96
C ALA A 59 -21.26 -10.53 11.61
N TRP A 60 -20.25 -10.05 12.34
CA TRP A 60 -18.87 -10.53 12.22
C TRP A 60 -18.70 -11.99 12.66
N LYS A 61 -19.61 -12.52 13.47
CA LYS A 61 -19.59 -13.92 13.93
C LYS A 61 -19.96 -14.91 12.82
N ASP A 62 -20.71 -14.47 11.82
CA ASP A 62 -21.15 -15.29 10.69
C ASP A 62 -20.13 -15.32 9.54
N GLN A 63 -18.98 -14.65 9.70
CA GLN A 63 -17.93 -14.59 8.68
C GLN A 63 -17.11 -15.88 8.66
N THR A 64 -16.82 -16.37 7.46
CA THR A 64 -15.89 -17.50 7.30
C THR A 64 -14.47 -17.08 7.65
N VAL A 65 -13.64 -18.03 8.11
CA VAL A 65 -12.22 -17.76 8.44
C VAL A 65 -11.48 -17.11 7.26
N LYS A 66 -11.75 -17.56 6.03
CA LYS A 66 -11.16 -16.98 4.83
C LYS A 66 -11.47 -15.49 4.68
N GLN A 67 -12.72 -15.09 4.89
CA GLN A 67 -13.13 -13.69 4.80
C GLN A 67 -12.52 -12.85 5.93
N ALA A 68 -12.56 -13.38 7.15
CA ALA A 68 -11.96 -12.72 8.31
C ALA A 68 -10.46 -12.46 8.11
N THR A 69 -9.72 -13.44 7.59
CA THR A 69 -8.28 -13.30 7.30
C THR A 69 -8.02 -12.23 6.23
N VAL A 70 -8.77 -12.21 5.13
CA VAL A 70 -8.62 -11.18 4.08
C VAL A 70 -8.89 -9.78 4.64
N ASN A 71 -9.97 -9.63 5.41
CA ASN A 71 -10.30 -8.35 6.03
C ASN A 71 -9.23 -7.89 7.04
N ALA A 72 -8.66 -8.83 7.80
CA ALA A 72 -7.56 -8.54 8.72
C ALA A 72 -6.29 -8.10 7.98
N LEU A 73 -5.95 -8.73 6.86
CA LEU A 73 -4.79 -8.34 6.05
C LEU A 73 -4.96 -6.94 5.44
N ILE A 74 -6.14 -6.61 4.93
CA ILE A 74 -6.45 -5.25 4.45
C ILE A 74 -6.36 -4.24 5.61
N GLY A 75 -6.88 -4.59 6.80
CA GLY A 75 -6.76 -3.76 7.99
C GLY A 75 -5.30 -3.50 8.38
N ALA A 76 -4.46 -4.53 8.33
CA ALA A 76 -3.02 -4.41 8.58
C ALA A 76 -2.32 -3.54 7.52
N GLU A 77 -2.69 -3.66 6.24
CA GLU A 77 -2.16 -2.82 5.17
C GLU A 77 -2.42 -1.32 5.42
N VAL A 78 -3.65 -0.97 5.82
CA VAL A 78 -4.01 0.41 6.16
C VAL A 78 -3.17 0.94 7.35
N LEU A 79 -2.89 0.08 8.34
CA LEU A 79 -2.01 0.44 9.47
C LEU A 79 -0.56 0.64 9.02
N PHE A 80 -0.05 -0.16 8.10
CA PHE A 80 1.30 0.04 7.56
C PHE A 80 1.44 1.35 6.79
N TRP A 81 0.40 1.78 6.07
CA TRP A 81 0.38 3.11 5.45
C TRP A 81 0.54 4.26 6.46
N PHE A 82 -0.02 4.12 7.66
CA PHE A 82 0.19 5.09 8.74
C PHE A 82 1.68 5.16 9.15
N TYR A 83 2.34 4.02 9.36
CA TYR A 83 3.77 3.98 9.70
C TYR A 83 4.68 4.46 8.58
N ILE A 84 4.33 4.21 7.31
CA ILE A 84 5.04 4.82 6.18
C ILE A 84 4.95 6.35 6.26
N GLY A 85 3.77 6.89 6.59
CA GLY A 85 3.59 8.32 6.85
C GLY A 85 4.45 8.83 8.00
N GLU A 86 4.57 8.06 9.08
CA GLU A 86 5.47 8.38 10.20
C GLU A 86 6.94 8.43 9.75
N CYS A 87 7.41 7.43 8.98
CA CYS A 87 8.76 7.44 8.42
C CYS A 87 9.04 8.67 7.54
N ILE A 88 8.05 9.09 6.73
CA ILE A 88 8.15 10.33 5.94
C ILE A 88 8.21 11.56 6.86
N GLY A 89 7.36 11.62 7.90
CA GLY A 89 7.31 12.72 8.87
C GLY A 89 8.60 12.88 9.66
N LYS A 90 9.21 11.75 10.07
CA LYS A 90 10.50 11.70 10.78
C LYS A 90 11.70 11.93 9.86
N ARG A 91 11.52 11.73 8.54
CA ARG A 91 12.58 11.75 7.53
C ARG A 91 13.68 10.71 7.76
N HIS A 92 13.41 9.69 8.57
CA HIS A 92 14.35 8.64 8.89
C HIS A 92 13.64 7.29 8.93
N LEU A 93 14.32 6.26 8.44
CA LEU A 93 13.75 4.90 8.36
C LEU A 93 13.85 4.15 9.70
N VAL A 94 14.79 4.53 10.57
CA VAL A 94 15.07 3.80 11.82
C VAL A 94 15.11 4.75 13.01
N GLY A 95 14.05 4.77 13.81
CA GLY A 95 13.98 5.65 14.98
C GLY A 95 13.92 7.14 14.62
N TYR A 96 13.88 7.98 15.65
CA TYR A 96 14.05 9.43 15.53
C TYR A 96 15.53 9.77 15.62
N ASP A 97 15.96 10.73 14.82
CA ASP A 97 17.27 11.37 15.00
C ASP A 97 17.15 12.33 16.20
N VAL A 98 17.74 11.93 17.34
CA VAL A 98 17.67 12.64 18.64
C VAL A 98 19.01 13.27 18.99
#